data_AF-A0A8H4XU39-F1
#
_entry.id   AF-A0A8H4XU39-F1
#
_cell.length_a   1.000
_cell.length_b   1.000
_cell.length_c   1.000
_cell.angle_alpha   90.00
_cell.angle_beta   90.00
_cell.angle_gamma   90.00
#
_symmetry.space_group_name_H-M   'P 1'
#
loop_
_entity.id
_entity.type
_entity.pdbx_description
1 polymer ?
#
loop_
_entity_poly.entity_id
_entity_poly.type
_entity_poly.pdbx_seq_one_letter_code
_entity_poly.pdbx_strand_id
1 'polypeptide(L)'
;MISGGEKQRLAVSRLILKDPPLVFFDEATSALDTYTEQALLQNINSIIKEKQRTSVFVAHRLRTIYDSDQILVLKDGHVVESGTHAQLLEMKGVYAELWHAQELSLAHDADLERNLEVGPDSELAENVTSTDSAQPKK
;
A
#
# COMPACT_ATOMS: atom_id res chain seq x y z
N MET A 1 -2.70 -5.33 28.38
CA MET A 1 -2.71 -6.11 27.12
C MET A 1 -1.98 -5.30 26.08
N ILE A 2 -1.15 -5.94 25.25
CA ILE A 2 -0.50 -5.27 24.11
C ILE A 2 -1.37 -5.38 22.85
N SER A 3 -1.45 -4.30 22.08
CA SER A 3 -2.24 -4.17 20.85
C SER A 3 -1.74 -5.10 19.73
N GLY A 4 -2.54 -5.27 18.67
CA GLY A 4 -2.16 -6.07 17.50
C GLY A 4 -0.84 -5.59 16.89
N GLY A 5 -0.71 -4.28 16.64
CA GLY A 5 0.52 -3.69 16.12
C GLY A 5 1.73 -3.83 17.06
N GLU A 6 1.53 -3.81 18.37
CA GLU A 6 2.62 -4.05 19.34
C GLU A 6 3.12 -5.50 19.31
N LYS A 7 2.21 -6.48 19.22
CA LYS A 7 2.58 -7.90 19.07
C LYS A 7 3.36 -8.13 17.79
N GLN A 8 2.96 -7.45 16.72
CA GLN A 8 3.60 -7.57 15.41
C GLN A 8 5.00 -6.95 15.41
N ARG A 9 5.16 -5.76 15.99
CA ARG A 9 6.50 -5.16 16.21
C ARG A 9 7.41 -6.08 17.02
N LEU A 10 6.90 -6.70 18.08
CA LEU A 10 7.66 -7.67 18.88
C LEU A 10 8.06 -8.91 18.05
N ALA A 11 7.18 -9.41 17.19
CA ALA A 11 7.48 -10.53 16.30
C ALA A 11 8.58 -10.20 15.29
N VAL A 12 8.53 -9.00 14.69
CA VAL A 12 9.59 -8.52 13.79
C VAL A 12 10.93 -8.37 14.52
N SER A 13 10.93 -7.78 15.72
CA SER A 13 12.15 -7.69 16.53
C SER A 13 12.76 -9.07 16.82
N ARG A 14 11.93 -10.08 17.13
CA ARG A 14 12.38 -11.46 17.34
C ARG A 14 12.95 -12.07 16.07
N LEU A 15 12.36 -11.80 14.92
CA LEU A 15 12.85 -12.27 13.63
C LEU A 15 14.25 -11.70 13.33
N ILE A 16 14.43 -10.39 13.49
CA ILE A 16 15.71 -9.70 13.27
C ILE A 16 16.80 -10.26 14.19
N LEU A 17 16.48 -10.48 15.48
CA LEU A 17 17.42 -11.02 16.46
C LEU A 17 17.78 -12.49 16.21
N LYS A 18 16.81 -13.30 15.77
CA LYS A 18 17.04 -14.73 15.49
C LYS A 18 17.85 -14.94 14.20
N ASP A 19 17.77 -13.99 13.27
CA ASP A 19 18.44 -14.02 11.96
C ASP A 19 18.34 -15.38 11.23
N PRO A 20 17.13 -15.96 11.07
CA PRO A 20 16.99 -17.26 10.45
C PRO A 20 17.31 -17.20 8.94
N PRO A 21 17.85 -18.29 8.36
CA PRO A 21 18.17 -18.34 6.93
C PRO A 21 16.92 -18.32 6.02
N LEU A 22 15.77 -18.75 6.56
CA LEU A 22 14.48 -18.83 5.87
C LEU A 22 13.40 -18.14 6.70
N VAL A 23 12.63 -17.26 6.08
CA VAL A 23 11.57 -16.46 6.72
C VAL A 23 10.25 -16.62 5.98
N PHE A 24 9.17 -16.76 6.74
CA PHE A 24 7.80 -16.74 6.22
C PHE A 24 7.06 -15.54 6.82
N PHE A 25 6.42 -14.76 5.96
CA PHE A 25 5.55 -13.65 6.33
C PHE A 25 4.12 -14.00 5.89
N ASP A 26 3.26 -14.25 6.87
CA ASP A 26 1.85 -14.51 6.65
C ASP A 26 1.05 -13.32 7.16
N GLU A 27 0.51 -12.52 6.22
CA GLU A 27 -0.25 -11.29 6.52
C GLU A 27 0.41 -10.39 7.58
N ALA A 28 1.75 -10.34 7.55
CA ALA A 28 2.58 -9.84 8.65
C ALA A 28 2.48 -8.33 8.88
N THR A 29 1.53 -7.65 8.23
CA THR A 29 1.31 -6.21 8.19
C THR A 29 -0.15 -5.77 8.36
N SER A 30 -1.09 -6.72 8.50
CA SER A 30 -2.53 -6.44 8.52
C SER A 30 -3.01 -5.57 9.69
N ALA A 31 -2.27 -5.52 10.80
CA ALA A 31 -2.62 -4.73 11.98
C ALA A 31 -1.88 -3.37 12.08
N LEU A 32 -1.22 -2.93 11.01
CA LEU A 32 -0.54 -1.63 10.93
C LEU A 32 -1.26 -0.67 9.99
N ASP A 33 -1.13 0.63 10.25
CA ASP A 33 -1.47 1.66 9.27
C ASP A 33 -0.55 1.56 8.04
N THR A 34 -1.04 2.06 6.89
CA THR A 34 -0.37 1.94 5.59
C THR A 34 1.04 2.53 5.57
N TYR A 35 1.27 3.64 6.28
CA TYR A 35 2.59 4.28 6.32
C TYR A 35 3.60 3.45 7.13
N THR A 36 3.20 3.02 8.32
CA THR A 36 4.02 2.18 9.20
C THR A 36 4.30 0.82 8.56
N GLU A 37 3.32 0.24 7.88
CA GLU A 37 3.47 -0.99 7.09
C GLU A 37 4.57 -0.85 6.03
N GLN A 38 4.49 0.20 5.20
CA GLN A 38 5.46 0.42 4.13
C GLN A 38 6.88 0.59 4.68
N ALA A 39 7.06 1.43 5.69
CA ALA A 39 8.37 1.67 6.29
C ALA A 39 8.96 0.38 6.91
N LEU A 40 8.12 -0.42 7.56
CA LEU A 40 8.53 -1.69 8.17
C LEU A 40 8.95 -2.71 7.11
N LEU A 41 8.14 -2.90 6.07
CA LEU A 41 8.44 -3.83 4.98
C LEU A 41 9.70 -3.44 4.21
N GLN A 42 9.89 -2.14 3.96
CA GLN A 42 11.12 -1.65 3.33
C GLN A 42 12.36 -2.02 4.16
N ASN A 43 12.32 -1.81 5.47
CA ASN A 43 13.42 -2.18 6.35
C ASN A 43 13.66 -3.70 6.35
N ILE A 44 12.60 -4.50 6.44
CA ILE A 44 12.69 -5.97 6.42
C ILE A 44 13.29 -6.46 5.09
N ASN A 45 12.79 -5.95 3.95
CA ASN A 45 13.27 -6.32 2.62
C ASN A 45 14.75 -5.95 2.44
N SER A 46 15.18 -4.78 2.91
CA SER A 46 16.59 -4.38 2.88
C SER A 46 17.46 -5.35 3.68
N ILE A 47 17.07 -5.71 4.91
CA ILE A 47 17.84 -6.66 5.74
C ILE A 47 17.92 -8.04 5.07
N ILE A 48 16.81 -8.53 4.52
CA ILE A 48 16.75 -9.82 3.82
C ILE A 48 17.70 -9.82 2.61
N LYS A 49 17.68 -8.76 1.80
CA LYS A 49 18.53 -8.60 0.62
C LYS A 49 20.01 -8.48 1.01
N GLU A 50 20.34 -7.64 1.99
CA GLU A 50 21.71 -7.45 2.48
C GLU A 50 22.32 -8.75 3.03
N LYS A 51 21.53 -9.52 3.78
CA LYS A 51 21.98 -10.79 4.38
C LYS A 51 21.76 -12.02 3.50
N GLN A 52 21.25 -11.85 2.27
CA GLN A 52 20.97 -12.94 1.33
C GLN A 52 20.10 -14.03 1.96
N ARG A 53 19.03 -13.64 2.65
CA ARG A 53 18.08 -14.55 3.30
C ARG A 53 16.98 -14.97 2.31
N THR A 54 16.53 -16.21 2.41
CA THR A 54 15.34 -16.64 1.67
C THR A 54 14.10 -16.18 2.42
N SER A 55 13.17 -15.55 1.71
CA SER A 55 11.91 -15.10 2.29
C SER A 55 10.73 -15.49 1.41
N VAL A 56 9.61 -15.80 2.06
CA VAL A 56 8.35 -16.13 1.42
C VAL A 56 7.29 -15.21 2.02
N PHE A 57 6.63 -14.44 1.16
CA PHE A 57 5.54 -13.55 1.54
C PHE A 57 4.22 -14.09 1.03
N VAL A 58 3.24 -14.20 1.92
CA VAL A 58 1.84 -14.42 1.58
C VAL A 58 1.15 -13.05 1.66
N ALA A 59 0.78 -12.51 0.52
CA ALA A 59 0.32 -11.13 0.40
C ALA A 59 -1.20 -11.05 0.20
N HIS A 60 -1.87 -10.29 1.06
CA HIS A 60 -3.23 -9.80 0.82
C HIS A 60 -3.20 -8.49 -0.02
N ARG A 61 -2.12 -7.72 0.07
CA ARG A 61 -1.88 -6.48 -0.69
C ARG A 61 -0.75 -6.69 -1.68
N LEU A 62 -1.03 -6.68 -2.98
CA LEU A 62 -0.04 -7.02 -4.01
C LEU A 62 1.13 -6.01 -4.06
N ARG A 63 0.90 -4.76 -3.65
CA ARG A 63 1.97 -3.75 -3.54
C ARG A 63 3.08 -4.14 -2.56
N THR A 64 2.81 -5.03 -1.59
CA THR A 64 3.82 -5.49 -0.64
C THR A 64 4.82 -6.48 -1.25
N ILE A 65 4.48 -7.09 -2.39
CA ILE A 65 5.29 -8.13 -3.05
C ILE A 65 5.73 -7.75 -4.46
N TYR A 66 5.50 -6.51 -4.89
CA TYR A 66 5.81 -6.04 -6.25
C TYR A 66 7.30 -6.13 -6.61
N ASP A 67 8.19 -6.05 -5.62
CA ASP A 67 9.65 -6.09 -5.76
C ASP A 67 10.23 -7.50 -5.49
N SER A 68 9.39 -8.53 -5.45
CA SER A 68 9.82 -9.91 -5.23
C SER A 68 10.55 -10.46 -6.46
N ASP A 69 11.60 -11.26 -6.21
CA ASP A 69 12.37 -11.94 -7.26
C ASP A 69 11.49 -12.92 -8.07
N GLN A 70 10.51 -13.54 -7.40
CA GLN A 70 9.54 -14.44 -8.01
C GLN A 70 8.21 -14.36 -7.25
N ILE A 71 7.12 -14.26 -8.00
CA ILE A 71 5.74 -14.27 -7.51
C ILE A 71 5.08 -15.55 -8.02
N LEU A 72 4.38 -16.25 -7.13
CA LEU A 72 3.61 -17.46 -7.45
C LEU A 72 2.12 -17.16 -7.24
N VAL A 73 1.33 -17.28 -8.30
CA VAL A 73 -0.11 -17.04 -8.26
C VAL A 73 -0.81 -18.37 -8.07
N LEU A 74 -1.60 -18.47 -7.01
CA LEU A 74 -2.38 -19.66 -6.68
C LEU A 74 -3.84 -19.48 -7.07
N LYS A 75 -4.42 -20.52 -7.70
CA LYS A 75 -5.86 -20.63 -7.95
C LYS A 75 -6.26 -22.09 -7.78
N ASP A 76 -7.34 -22.33 -7.01
CA ASP A 76 -7.86 -23.67 -6.73
C ASP A 76 -6.80 -24.67 -6.23
N GLY A 77 -5.86 -24.19 -5.40
CA GLY A 77 -4.77 -25.00 -4.83
C GLY A 77 -3.59 -25.27 -5.77
N HIS A 78 -3.57 -24.69 -6.97
CA HIS A 78 -2.51 -24.91 -7.97
C HIS A 78 -1.81 -23.59 -8.34
N VAL A 79 -0.52 -23.67 -8.67
CA VAL A 79 0.22 -22.54 -9.25
C VAL A 79 -0.22 -22.38 -10.70
N VAL A 80 -0.89 -21.27 -11.00
CA VAL A 80 -1.38 -20.96 -12.35
C VAL A 80 -0.46 -20.02 -13.11
N GLU A 81 0.28 -19.16 -12.41
CA GLU A 81 1.23 -18.21 -12.99
C GLU A 81 2.45 -18.07 -12.09
N SER A 82 3.61 -17.83 -12.70
CA SER A 82 4.85 -17.55 -11.98
C SER A 82 5.74 -16.60 -12.76
N GLY A 83 6.34 -15.62 -12.09
CA GLY A 83 7.28 -14.70 -12.71
C GLY A 83 7.53 -13.47 -11.86
N THR A 84 8.18 -12.47 -12.43
CA THR A 84 8.29 -11.15 -11.82
C THR A 84 7.00 -10.36 -12.00
N HIS A 85 6.82 -9.30 -11.22
CA HIS A 85 5.68 -8.38 -11.36
C HIS A 85 5.48 -7.91 -12.82
N ALA A 86 6.56 -7.52 -13.50
CA ALA A 86 6.50 -7.06 -14.88
C ALA A 86 6.03 -8.15 -15.86
N GLN A 87 6.57 -9.37 -15.72
CA GLN A 87 6.20 -10.51 -16.56
C GLN A 87 4.72 -10.89 -16.38
N LEU A 88 4.25 -10.90 -15.12
CA LEU A 88 2.88 -11.25 -14.78
C LEU A 88 1.87 -10.20 -15.28
N LEU A 89 2.22 -8.92 -15.23
CA LEU A 89 1.41 -7.86 -15.82
C LEU A 89 1.33 -7.97 -17.36
N GLU A 90 2.43 -8.31 -18.02
CA GLU A 90 2.46 -8.48 -19.47
C GLU A 90 1.61 -9.65 -19.95
N MET A 91 1.55 -10.74 -19.18
CA MET A 91 0.70 -11.90 -19.47
C MET A 91 -0.80 -11.58 -19.42
N LYS A 92 -1.21 -10.48 -18.76
CA LYS A 92 -2.61 -10.06 -18.60
C LYS A 92 -3.50 -11.19 -18.06
N GLY A 93 -2.94 -12.01 -17.17
CA GLY A 93 -3.62 -13.13 -16.54
C GLY A 93 -4.26 -12.75 -15.19
N VAL A 94 -4.43 -13.76 -14.33
CA VAL A 94 -5.03 -13.65 -12.99
C VAL A 94 -4.30 -12.62 -12.14
N TYR A 95 -2.96 -12.57 -12.21
CA TYR A 95 -2.21 -11.56 -11.46
C TYR A 95 -2.59 -10.14 -11.86
N ALA A 96 -2.68 -9.86 -13.16
CA ALA A 96 -2.99 -8.53 -13.68
C ALA A 96 -4.41 -8.10 -13.30
N GLU A 97 -5.38 -9.02 -13.37
CA GLU A 97 -6.76 -8.78 -12.91
C GLU A 97 -6.79 -8.40 -11.42
N LEU A 98 -6.11 -9.16 -10.57
CA LEU A 98 -6.02 -8.87 -9.13
C LEU A 98 -5.32 -7.53 -8.86
N TRP A 99 -4.26 -7.23 -9.60
CA TRP A 99 -3.53 -5.96 -9.48
C TRP A 99 -4.43 -4.76 -9.76
N HIS A 100 -5.12 -4.77 -10.91
CA HIS A 100 -6.01 -3.68 -11.30
C HIS A 100 -7.19 -3.51 -10.34
N ALA A 101 -7.75 -4.61 -9.81
CA ALA A 101 -8.82 -4.56 -8.82
C ALA A 101 -8.37 -3.86 -7.52
N GLN A 102 -7.15 -4.16 -7.04
CA GLN A 102 -6.61 -3.52 -5.83
C GLN A 102 -6.26 -2.04 -6.05
N GLU A 103 -5.72 -1.69 -7.23
CA GLU A 103 -5.40 -0.31 -7.56
C GLU A 103 -6.66 0.58 -7.65
N LEU A 104 -7.74 0.05 -8.20
CA LEU A 104 -9.04 0.73 -8.23
C LEU A 104 -9.63 0.93 -6.84
N SER A 105 -9.54 -0.08 -5.96
CA SER A 105 -10.02 0.03 -4.57
C SER A 105 -9.27 1.11 -3.80
N LEU A 106 -7.95 1.17 -3.94
CA LEU A 106 -7.12 2.18 -3.28
C LEU A 106 -7.43 3.60 -3.77
N ALA A 107 -7.68 3.77 -5.07
CA ALA A 107 -8.09 5.06 -5.62
C ALA A 107 -9.44 5.50 -5.06
N HIS A 108 -10.39 4.58 -4.95
CA HIS A 108 -11.71 4.85 -4.39
C HIS A 108 -11.65 5.28 -2.91
N ASP A 109 -10.86 4.58 -2.09
CA ASP A 109 -10.67 4.90 -0.68
C ASP A 109 -10.04 6.29 -0.50
N ALA A 110 -9.03 6.62 -1.31
CA ALA A 110 -8.37 7.93 -1.27
C ALA A 110 -9.29 9.08 -1.71
N ASP A 111 -10.19 8.86 -2.67
CA ASP A 111 -11.18 9.85 -3.10
C ASP A 111 -12.25 10.09 -2.03
N LEU A 112 -12.70 9.02 -1.35
CA LEU A 112 -13.61 9.11 -0.21
C LEU A 112 -13.01 9.93 0.94
N GLU A 113 -11.75 9.66 1.31
CA GLU A 113 -11.05 10.41 2.36
C GLU A 113 -10.89 11.90 1.99
N ARG A 114 -10.50 12.22 0.75
CA ARG A 114 -10.41 13.63 0.29
C ARG A 114 -11.75 14.34 0.31
N ASN A 115 -12.83 13.66 -0.08
CA ASN A 115 -14.18 14.25 -0.08
C ASN A 115 -14.74 14.45 1.35
N LEU A 116 -14.24 13.70 2.34
CA LEU A 116 -14.58 13.89 3.75
C LEU A 116 -13.78 15.02 4.41
N GLU A 117 -12.58 15.35 3.91
CA GLU A 117 -11.79 16.49 4.38
C GLU A 117 -12.27 17.86 3.85
N VAL A 118 -13.06 17.87 2.77
CA VAL A 118 -13.72 19.09 2.26
C VAL A 118 -15.11 19.24 2.90
N GLY A 119 -15.13 19.63 4.18
CA GLY A 119 -16.34 20.10 4.88
C GLY A 119 -16.77 21.52 4.44
N PRO A 120 -18.06 21.90 4.64
CA PRO A 120 -18.77 22.93 3.86
C PRO A 120 -18.56 24.38 4.34
N ASP A 121 -17.32 24.81 4.58
CA ASP A 121 -17.03 26.16 5.10
C ASP A 121 -16.25 27.07 4.13
N SER A 122 -16.29 26.79 2.82
CA SER A 122 -15.58 27.61 1.80
C SER A 122 -16.49 28.33 0.79
N GLU A 123 -17.68 28.78 1.20
CA GLU A 123 -18.57 29.60 0.34
C GLU A 123 -19.00 30.96 0.94
N LEU A 124 -18.29 31.49 1.94
CA LEU A 124 -18.60 32.82 2.52
C LEU A 124 -17.42 33.78 2.42
N ALA A 125 -16.91 34.04 1.21
CA ALA A 125 -15.96 35.14 1.01
C ALA A 125 -15.93 35.73 -0.41
N GLU A 126 -17.05 35.82 -1.13
CA GLU A 126 -17.12 36.70 -2.31
C GLU A 126 -18.44 37.45 -2.34
N ASN A 127 -18.56 38.51 -1.53
CA ASN A 127 -19.58 39.55 -1.72
C ASN A 127 -19.23 40.83 -0.94
N VAL A 128 -18.07 41.45 -1.19
CA VAL A 128 -17.87 42.88 -0.88
C VAL A 128 -16.85 43.49 -1.87
N THR A 129 -17.33 44.04 -2.99
CA THR A 129 -16.82 45.32 -3.54
C THR A 129 -17.72 45.81 -4.69
N SER A 130 -18.87 46.38 -4.32
CA SER A 130 -19.70 47.22 -5.19
C SER A 130 -19.60 48.68 -4.72
N THR A 131 -18.53 49.38 -5.12
CA THR A 131 -18.34 50.85 -5.17
C THR A 131 -16.92 51.03 -5.72
N ASP A 132 -16.58 51.79 -6.75
CA ASP A 132 -17.10 53.03 -7.30
C ASP A 132 -16.40 53.23 -8.68
N SER A 133 -17.12 53.69 -9.69
CA SER A 133 -16.53 54.42 -10.82
C SER A 133 -17.62 55.15 -11.60
N ALA A 134 -17.86 56.38 -11.16
CA ALA A 134 -18.55 57.41 -11.92
C ALA A 134 -17.89 57.63 -13.31
N GLN A 135 -18.70 57.63 -14.36
CA GLN A 135 -18.37 58.14 -15.69
C GLN A 135 -18.52 59.67 -15.73
N PRO A 136 -17.76 60.38 -16.57
CA PRO A 136 -18.24 61.62 -17.18
C PRO A 136 -18.55 61.40 -18.68
N LYS A 137 -19.75 61.80 -19.09
CA LYS A 137 -20.13 62.01 -20.51
C LYS A 137 -20.15 63.52 -20.78
N LYS A 138 -19.42 63.91 -21.84
CA LYS A 138 -19.50 65.14 -22.67
C LYS A 138 -19.58 66.49 -21.98
#